data_AF-A0A537E3R2-F1
#
_entry.id   AF-A0A537E3R2-F1
#
_cell.length_a   1.000
_cell.length_b   1.000
_cell.length_c   1.000
_cell.angle_alpha   90.00
_cell.angle_beta   90.00
_cell.angle_gamma   90.00
#
_symmetry.space_group_name_H-M   'P 1'
#
loop_
_entity.id
_entity.type
_entity.pdbx_description
1 polymer ?
#
loop_
_entity_poly.entity_id
_entity_poly.type
_entity_poly.pdbx_seq_one_letter_code
_entity_poly.pdbx_strand_id
1 'polypeptide(L)' 'MASKNLAIREEVYRKLSEAKKEGESFSDVIEKLLERGGDLLPLWGVLSDSKHWAEIEESVCETRKRAAIRLR' A
#
# COMPACT_ATOMS: atom_id res chain seq x y z
N MET A 1 4.18 -4.29 -27.72
CA MET A 1 3.66 -5.42 -26.93
C MET A 1 2.56 -6.11 -27.73
N ALA A 2 2.46 -7.44 -27.64
CA ALA A 2 1.29 -8.14 -28.18
C ALA A 2 0.13 -7.97 -27.22
N SER A 3 -1.02 -7.48 -27.69
CA SER A 3 -2.23 -7.42 -26.87
C SER A 3 -2.89 -8.79 -26.82
N LYS A 4 -3.33 -9.19 -25.63
CA LYS A 4 -4.19 -10.35 -25.43
C LYS A 4 -5.49 -9.88 -24.80
N ASN A 5 -6.61 -10.40 -25.28
CA ASN A 5 -7.92 -10.13 -24.70
C ASN A 5 -8.20 -11.16 -23.60
N LEU A 6 -8.55 -10.67 -22.40
CA LEU A 6 -8.95 -11.49 -21.27
C LEU A 6 -10.39 -11.14 -20.88
N ALA A 7 -11.28 -12.13 -20.87
CA ALA A 7 -12.61 -11.97 -20.31
C ALA A 7 -12.54 -12.11 -18.79
N ILE A 8 -13.08 -11.13 -18.07
CA ILE A 8 -13.18 -11.13 -16.61
C ILE A 8 -14.62 -10.88 -16.20
N ARG A 9 -14.94 -11.23 -14.95
CA ARG A 9 -16.27 -10.95 -14.40
C ARG A 9 -16.44 -9.44 -14.19
N GLU A 10 -17.67 -8.95 -14.31
CA GLU A 10 -17.99 -7.52 -14.24
C GLU A 10 -17.52 -6.90 -12.91
N GLU A 11 -17.71 -7.61 -11.80
CA GLU A 11 -17.26 -7.16 -10.48
C GLU A 11 -15.73 -7.04 -10.38
N VAL A 12 -14.98 -7.84 -11.13
CA VAL A 12 -13.51 -7.76 -11.19
C VAL A 12 -13.10 -6.56 -12.03
N TYR A 13 -13.76 -6.35 -13.16
CA TYR A 13 -13.55 -5.16 -13.98
C TYR A 13 -13.77 -3.88 -13.18
N ARG A 14 -14.87 -3.80 -12.43
CA ARG A 14 -15.18 -2.62 -11.59
C ARG A 14 -14.09 -2.36 -10.55
N LYS A 15 -13.61 -3.40 -9.86
CA LYS A 15 -12.49 -3.27 -8.90
C LYS A 15 -11.20 -2.77 -9.56
N LEU A 16 -10.87 -3.27 -10.75
CA LEU A 16 -9.70 -2.79 -11.49
C LEU A 16 -9.87 -1.33 -11.93
N SER A 17 -11.06 -0.95 -12.36
CA SER A 17 -11.38 0.43 -12.74
C SER A 17 -11.30 1.39 -11.56
N GLU A 18 -11.76 0.97 -10.37
CA GLU A 18 -11.65 1.75 -9.14
C GLU A 18 -10.19 1.90 -8.67
N ALA A 19 -9.34 0.89 -8.91
CA ALA A 19 -7.93 0.92 -8.52
C ALA A 19 -7.01 1.67 -9.50
N LYS A 20 -7.51 1.92 -10.72
CA LYS A 20 -6.79 2.59 -11.81
C LYS A 20 -6.70 4.09 -11.56
N LYS A 21 -5.48 4.63 -11.61
CA LYS A 21 -5.25 6.08 -11.55
C LYS A 21 -5.28 6.72 -12.94
N GLU A 22 -5.40 8.05 -12.98
CA GLU A 22 -5.32 8.81 -14.22
C GLU A 22 -3.98 8.56 -14.93
N GLY A 23 -4.04 8.22 -16.22
CA GLY A 23 -2.87 7.88 -17.03
C GLY A 23 -2.36 6.44 -16.92
N GLU A 24 -2.83 5.62 -15.95
CA GLU A 24 -2.47 4.19 -15.88
C GLU A 24 -3.23 3.38 -16.94
N SER A 25 -2.65 2.28 -17.41
CA SER A 25 -3.34 1.23 -18.17
C SER A 25 -3.83 0.11 -17.23
N PHE A 26 -4.74 -0.74 -17.71
CA PHE A 26 -5.17 -1.91 -16.93
C PHE A 26 -4.01 -2.89 -16.69
N SER A 27 -3.04 -2.98 -17.60
CA SER A 27 -1.85 -3.79 -17.42
C SER A 27 -1.01 -3.30 -16.23
N ASP A 28 -0.81 -1.98 -16.10
CA ASP A 28 -0.04 -1.39 -14.99
C ASP A 28 -0.71 -1.66 -13.64
N VAL A 29 -2.05 -1.59 -13.60
CA VAL A 29 -2.81 -1.91 -12.39
C VAL A 29 -2.64 -3.38 -12.00
N ILE A 30 -2.69 -4.30 -12.98
CA ILE A 30 -2.51 -5.74 -12.74
C ILE A 30 -1.09 -6.02 -12.23
N GLU A 31 -0.06 -5.47 -12.86
CA GLU A 31 1.34 -5.63 -12.44
C GLU A 31 1.54 -5.14 -10.99
N LYS A 32 1.08 -3.92 -10.68
CA LYS A 32 1.12 -3.37 -9.32
C LYS A 32 0.40 -4.24 -8.29
N LEU A 33 -0.73 -4.84 -8.66
CA LEU A 33 -1.48 -5.74 -7.77
C LEU A 33 -0.74 -7.07 -7.55
N LEU A 34 -0.06 -7.58 -8.57
CA LEU A 34 0.78 -8.78 -8.46
C LEU A 34 2.01 -8.53 -7.58
N GLU A 35 2.58 -7.32 -7.63
CA GLU A 35 3.73 -6.90 -6.82
C GLU A 35 3.36 -6.61 -5.34
N ARG A 36 2.09 -6.25 -5.07
CA ARG A 36 1.60 -5.93 -3.72
C ARG A 36 1.66 -7.09 -2.71
N GLY A 37 2.01 -8.30 -3.14
CA GLY A 37 2.17 -9.50 -2.31
C GLY A 37 3.58 -9.73 -1.75
N GLY A 38 4.43 -8.70 -1.70
CA GLY A 38 5.79 -8.81 -1.15
C GLY A 38 5.83 -9.20 0.33
N ASP A 39 6.80 -10.03 0.69
CA ASP A 39 7.10 -10.35 2.08
C ASP A 39 7.58 -9.10 2.82
N LEU A 40 7.07 -8.86 4.04
CA LEU A 40 7.51 -7.77 4.91
C LEU A 40 8.65 -8.20 5.84
N LEU A 41 8.95 -9.51 5.95
CA LEU A 41 10.11 -9.99 6.71
C LEU A 41 11.44 -9.33 6.31
N PRO A 42 11.73 -9.01 5.04
CA PRO A 42 12.95 -8.30 4.67
C PRO A 42 13.11 -6.92 5.34
N LEU A 43 12.00 -6.32 5.82
CA LEU A 43 12.02 -5.05 6.56
C LEU A 43 12.22 -5.25 8.07
N TRP A 44 12.16 -6.48 8.56
CA TRP A 44 12.31 -6.78 9.98
C TRP A 44 13.72 -6.41 10.46
N GLY A 45 13.78 -5.57 11.49
CA GLY A 45 15.04 -5.14 12.09
C GLY A 45 15.80 -4.04 11.35
N VAL A 46 15.30 -3.54 10.20
CA VAL A 46 15.95 -2.46 9.43
C VAL A 46 16.19 -1.19 10.26
N LEU A 47 15.36 -0.95 11.28
CA LEU A 47 15.45 0.22 12.15
C LEU A 47 16.01 -0.10 13.55
N SER A 48 16.45 -1.33 13.81
CA SER A 48 16.87 -1.77 15.16
C SER A 48 18.02 -0.93 15.72
N ASP A 49 18.99 -0.55 14.87
CA ASP A 49 20.15 0.26 15.26
C ASP A 49 20.03 1.73 14.83
N SER A 50 18.83 2.16 14.41
CA SER A 50 18.63 3.52 13.93
C SER A 50 18.66 4.52 15.08
N LYS A 51 19.55 5.51 14.98
CA LYS A 51 19.59 6.67 15.90
C LYS A 51 18.28 7.47 15.94
N HIS A 52 17.43 7.30 14.92
CA HIS A 52 16.14 7.97 14.79
C HIS A 52 14.99 7.21 15.48
N TRP A 53 15.24 6.05 16.09
CA TRP A 53 14.19 5.25 16.71
C TRP A 53 13.44 6.02 17.81
N ALA A 54 14.18 6.76 18.65
CA ALA A 54 13.60 7.59 19.70
C ALA A 54 12.66 8.68 19.14
N GLU A 55 13.05 9.34 18.05
CA GLU A 55 12.23 10.38 17.39
C GLU A 55 10.93 9.79 16.82
N ILE A 56 11.02 8.59 16.22
CA ILE A 56 9.86 7.86 15.69
C ILE A 56 8.92 7.48 16.83
N GLU A 57 9.45 6.93 17.92
CA GLU A 57 8.68 6.50 19.09
C GLU A 57 7.92 7.68 19.73
N GLU A 58 8.59 8.81 19.91
CA GLU A 58 7.98 10.04 20.41
C GLU A 58 6.85 10.53 19.50
N SER A 59 7.10 10.60 18.18
CA SER A 59 6.11 11.02 17.19
C SER A 59 4.86 10.13 17.17
N VAL A 60 5.05 8.80 17.30
CA VAL A 60 3.96 7.83 17.39
C VAL A 60 3.16 8.03 18.67
N CYS A 61 3.83 8.23 19.81
CA CYS A 61 3.19 8.49 21.09
C CYS A 61 2.29 9.73 21.03
N GLU A 62 2.83 10.85 20.52
CA GLU A 62 2.08 12.09 20.38
C GLU A 62 0.89 11.97 19.42
N THR A 63 1.05 11.22 18.33
CA THR A 63 -0.05 10.97 17.39
C THR A 63 -1.16 10.14 18.03
N ARG A 64 -0.83 9.13 18.84
CA ARG A 64 -1.81 8.31 19.58
C ARG A 64 -2.56 9.13 20.63
N LYS A 65 -1.87 10.00 21.38
CA LYS A 65 -2.52 10.92 22.33
C LYS A 65 -3.54 11.82 21.62
N ARG A 66 -3.16 12.40 20.48
CA ARG A 66 -4.05 13.23 19.66
C ARG A 66 -5.26 12.45 19.11
N ALA A 67 -5.07 11.20 18.72
CA ALA A 67 -6.16 10.33 18.25
C ALA A 67 -7.14 9.98 19.38
N ALA A 68 -6.64 9.68 20.58
CA ALA A 68 -7.47 9.41 21.75
C ALA A 68 -8.32 10.62 22.16
N ILE A 69 -7.77 11.83 22.04
CA ILE A 69 -8.50 13.08 22.29
C ILE A 69 -9.61 13.30 21.25
N ARG A 70 -9.42 12.88 19.99
CA ARG A 70 -10.43 13.02 18.92
C ARG A 70 -11.64 12.08 19.04
N LEU A 71 -11.51 10.98 19.78
CA LEU A 71 -12.56 9.97 19.95
C LEU A 71 -13.39 10.18 21.23
N ARG A 72 -13.09 11.22 22.02
CA ARG A 72 -13.74 11.53 23.30
C ARG A 72 -14.48 12.86 23.20
#